data_AF-A0A4T2GNP6-F1
#
_entry.id   AF-A0A4T2GNP6-F1
#
_cell.length_a   1.000
_cell.length_b   1.000
_cell.length_c   1.000
_cell.angle_alpha   90.00
_cell.angle_beta   90.00
_cell.angle_gamma   90.00
#
_symmetry.space_group_name_H-M   'P 1'
#
loop_
_entity.id
_entity.type
_entity.pdbx_description
1 polymer ?
#
loop_
_entity_poly.entity_id
_entity_poly.type
_entity_poly.pdbx_seq_one_letter_code
_entity_poly.pdbx_strand_id
1 'polypeptide(L)'
;MNSEFRKKVCEAVSNFDSSFREMGLSQITYSRAYHLLDKIKSEVNNESINGVAFNLKIRYFYDYFCRELMPGGIVLSEQAQKDFSDISDLANAPELLRDIHSPIGF
;
A
#
# COMPACT_ATOMS: atom_id res chain seq x y z
N MET A 1 -4.94 16.79 4.80
CA MET A 1 -3.86 15.92 4.28
C MET A 1 -3.17 16.66 3.15
N ASN A 2 -1.84 16.61 3.08
CA ASN A 2 -1.07 17.22 1.98
C ASN A 2 -1.45 16.55 0.65
N SER A 3 -1.96 17.32 -0.32
CA SER A 3 -2.37 16.82 -1.64
C SER A 3 -1.21 16.20 -2.41
N GLU A 4 0.01 16.68 -2.20
CA GLU A 4 1.22 16.14 -2.80
C GLU A 4 1.57 14.76 -2.24
N PHE A 5 1.44 14.58 -0.91
CA PHE A 5 1.67 13.28 -0.27
C PHE A 5 0.69 12.23 -0.78
N ARG A 6 -0.59 12.60 -0.88
CA ARG A 6 -1.63 11.73 -1.43
C ARG A 6 -1.29 11.29 -2.86
N LYS A 7 -0.84 12.22 -3.69
CA LYS A 7 -0.44 11.94 -5.08
C LYS A 7 0.73 10.94 -5.13
N LYS A 8 1.78 11.15 -4.33
CA LYS A 8 2.93 10.23 -4.23
C LYS A 8 2.52 8.82 -3.84
N VAL A 9 1.59 8.69 -2.89
CA VAL A 9 1.06 7.40 -2.48
C VAL A 9 0.25 6.73 -3.59
N CYS A 10 -0.63 7.47 -4.27
CA CYS A 10 -1.40 6.91 -5.40
C CYS A 10 -0.48 6.44 -6.54
N GLU A 11 0.57 7.20 -6.85
CA GLU A 11 1.59 6.83 -7.83
C GLU A 11 2.36 5.58 -7.39
N ALA A 12 2.85 5.53 -6.16
CA ALA A 12 3.60 4.37 -5.64
C ALA A 12 2.76 3.08 -5.67
N VAL A 13 1.50 3.14 -5.23
CA VAL A 13 0.57 2.00 -5.29
C VAL A 13 0.30 1.57 -6.72
N SER A 14 0.17 2.51 -7.66
CA SER A 14 -0.08 2.21 -9.08
C SER A 14 1.14 1.60 -9.78
N ASN A 15 2.34 2.06 -9.44
CA ASN A 15 3.60 1.49 -9.93
C ASN A 15 3.76 0.05 -9.43
N PHE A 16 3.56 -0.17 -8.13
CA PHE A 16 3.64 -1.50 -7.54
C PHE A 16 2.56 -2.45 -8.10
N ASP A 17 1.33 -1.99 -8.31
CA ASP A 17 0.28 -2.80 -8.96
C ASP A 17 0.70 -3.24 -10.37
N SER A 18 1.33 -2.35 -11.14
CA SER A 18 1.84 -2.64 -12.48
C SER A 18 2.96 -3.68 -12.42
N SER A 19 4.02 -3.42 -11.64
CA SER A 19 5.18 -4.31 -11.55
C SER A 19 4.84 -5.66 -10.91
N PHE A 20 3.94 -5.70 -9.93
CA PHE A 20 3.44 -6.95 -9.34
C PHE A 20 2.66 -7.80 -10.35
N ARG A 21 1.83 -7.18 -11.20
CA ARG A 21 1.08 -7.90 -12.25
C ARG A 21 1.99 -8.41 -13.36
N GLU A 22 3.01 -7.64 -13.74
CA GLU A 22 4.01 -8.01 -14.74
C GLU A 22 4.81 -9.25 -14.36
N MET A 23 4.92 -9.57 -13.06
CA MET A 23 5.52 -10.82 -12.59
C MET A 23 4.77 -12.08 -13.05
N GLY A 24 3.53 -11.96 -13.54
CA GLY A 24 2.77 -13.09 -14.08
C GLY A 24 2.43 -14.16 -13.04
N LEU A 25 2.33 -13.78 -11.77
CA LEU A 25 2.00 -14.71 -10.68
C LEU A 25 0.58 -15.29 -10.86
N SER A 26 0.38 -16.54 -10.45
CA SER A 26 -0.92 -17.21 -10.52
C SER A 26 -1.95 -16.49 -9.62
N GLN A 27 -2.98 -15.90 -10.23
CA GLN A 27 -4.06 -15.25 -9.47
C GLN A 27 -4.84 -16.23 -8.57
N ILE A 28 -4.88 -17.51 -8.90
CA ILE A 28 -5.51 -18.54 -8.06
C ILE A 28 -4.68 -18.74 -6.79
N THR A 29 -3.37 -18.88 -6.95
CA THR A 29 -2.43 -19.12 -5.84
C THR A 29 -2.30 -17.89 -4.95
N TYR A 30 -2.19 -16.71 -5.55
CA TYR A 30 -1.94 -15.45 -4.86
C TYR A 30 -3.19 -14.55 -4.81
N SER A 31 -4.37 -15.14 -4.78
CA SER A 31 -5.66 -14.44 -4.79
C SER A 31 -5.77 -13.36 -3.71
N ARG A 32 -5.25 -13.62 -2.52
CA ARG A 32 -5.21 -12.64 -1.41
C ARG A 32 -4.39 -11.41 -1.74
N ALA A 33 -3.25 -11.57 -2.42
CA ALA A 33 -2.38 -10.46 -2.79
C ALA A 33 -3.03 -9.58 -3.86
N TYR A 34 -3.58 -10.20 -4.91
CA TYR A 34 -4.33 -9.48 -5.94
C TYR A 34 -5.55 -8.74 -5.37
N HIS A 35 -6.34 -9.41 -4.53
CA HIS A 35 -7.50 -8.78 -3.89
C HIS A 35 -7.10 -7.60 -2.99
N LEU A 36 -5.99 -7.74 -2.24
CA LEU A 36 -5.48 -6.64 -1.43
C LEU A 36 -5.00 -5.46 -2.29
N LEU A 37 -4.32 -5.74 -3.41
CA LEU A 37 -3.87 -4.72 -4.36
C LEU A 37 -5.04 -3.98 -5.02
N ASP A 38 -6.04 -4.70 -5.50
CA ASP A 38 -7.25 -4.11 -6.08
C ASP A 38 -7.95 -3.20 -5.07
N LYS A 39 -8.09 -3.69 -3.83
CA LYS A 39 -8.71 -2.94 -2.74
C LYS A 39 -7.93 -1.68 -2.41
N ILE A 40 -6.62 -1.77 -2.17
CA ILE A 40 -5.84 -0.59 -1.79
C ILE A 40 -5.82 0.43 -2.94
N LYS A 41 -5.67 -0.03 -4.19
CA LYS A 41 -5.70 0.85 -5.37
C LYS A 41 -7.02 1.60 -5.48
N SER A 42 -8.15 0.93 -5.23
CA SER A 42 -9.46 1.59 -5.20
C SER A 42 -9.57 2.60 -4.04
N GLU A 43 -9.14 2.21 -2.84
CA GLU A 43 -9.27 3.04 -1.63
C GLU A 43 -8.39 4.30 -1.69
N VAL A 44 -7.17 4.22 -2.22
CA VAL A 44 -6.25 5.38 -2.29
C VAL A 44 -6.66 6.38 -3.35
N ASN A 45 -7.21 5.90 -4.47
CA ASN A 45 -7.73 6.75 -5.55
C ASN A 45 -9.10 7.35 -5.25
N ASN A 46 -9.78 6.91 -4.19
CA ASN A 46 -11.07 7.47 -3.78
C ASN A 46 -10.89 8.83 -3.09
N GLU A 47 -11.05 9.93 -3.82
CA GLU A 47 -10.87 11.30 -3.30
C GLU A 47 -11.74 11.64 -2.06
N SER A 48 -12.85 10.94 -1.85
CA SER A 48 -13.74 11.14 -0.69
C SER A 48 -13.19 10.58 0.63
N ILE A 49 -12.16 9.72 0.59
CA ILE A 49 -11.54 9.21 1.82
C ILE A 49 -10.81 10.34 2.54
N ASN A 50 -11.10 10.51 3.83
CA ASN A 50 -10.42 11.51 4.66
C ASN A 50 -8.96 11.09 4.94
N GLY A 51 -8.15 12.05 5.40
CA GLY A 51 -6.71 11.84 5.57
C GLY A 51 -6.32 10.73 6.55
N VAL A 52 -7.00 10.64 7.70
CA VAL A 52 -6.71 9.61 8.71
C VAL A 52 -7.05 8.23 8.17
N ALA A 53 -8.22 8.08 7.55
CA ALA A 53 -8.63 6.82 6.93
C ALA A 53 -7.66 6.41 5.81
N PHE A 54 -7.23 7.36 4.96
CA PHE A 54 -6.23 7.13 3.93
C PHE A 54 -4.93 6.56 4.51
N ASN A 55 -4.38 7.23 5.53
CA ASN A 55 -3.15 6.83 6.21
C ASN A 55 -3.24 5.43 6.80
N LEU A 56 -4.36 5.10 7.46
CA LEU A 56 -4.62 3.76 7.98
C LEU A 56 -4.67 2.68 6.89
N LYS A 57 -5.26 2.98 5.71
CA LYS A 57 -5.29 2.02 4.60
C LYS A 57 -3.90 1.69 4.08
N ILE A 58 -3.05 2.70 3.92
CA ILE A 58 -1.67 2.51 3.47
C ILE A 58 -0.88 1.69 4.48
N ARG A 59 -1.01 2.01 5.77
CA ARG A 59 -0.33 1.26 6.82
C ARG A 59 -0.79 -0.19 6.85
N TYR A 60 -2.10 -0.42 6.79
CA TYR A 60 -2.68 -1.75 6.73
C TYR A 60 -2.17 -2.55 5.52
N PHE A 61 -2.15 -1.92 4.34
CA PHE A 61 -1.62 -2.54 3.13
C PHE A 61 -0.16 -2.98 3.32
N TYR A 62 0.70 -2.06 3.75
CA TYR A 62 2.11 -2.34 3.99
C TYR A 62 2.31 -3.46 5.02
N ASP A 63 1.70 -3.37 6.19
CA ASP A 63 1.89 -4.35 7.27
C ASP A 63 1.36 -5.74 6.86
N TYR A 64 0.18 -5.82 6.24
CA TYR A 64 -0.39 -7.10 5.82
C TYR A 64 0.41 -7.74 4.69
N PHE A 65 0.85 -6.94 3.71
CA PHE A 65 1.67 -7.44 2.61
C PHE A 65 3.03 -7.97 3.13
N CYS A 66 3.66 -7.24 4.06
CA CYS A 66 4.92 -7.64 4.68
C CYS A 66 4.85 -8.87 5.58
N ARG A 67 3.80 -8.99 6.40
CA ARG A 67 3.74 -10.02 7.45
C ARG A 67 3.06 -11.29 7.00
N GLU A 68 2.06 -11.17 6.13
CA GLU A 68 1.22 -12.31 5.76
C GLU A 68 1.50 -12.80 4.34
N LEU A 69 1.73 -11.89 3.39
CA LEU A 69 1.82 -12.25 1.97
C LEU A 69 3.24 -12.55 1.50
N MET A 70 4.25 -11.75 1.87
CA MET A 70 5.64 -12.03 1.49
C MET A 70 6.18 -13.34 2.11
N PRO A 71 6.04 -13.60 3.44
CA PRO A 71 6.45 -14.87 4.03
C PRO A 71 5.63 -16.06 3.50
N GLY A 72 4.44 -15.80 2.96
CA GLY A 72 3.58 -16.77 2.28
C GLY A 72 4.09 -17.26 0.92
N GLY A 73 5.31 -16.88 0.50
CA GLY A 73 5.99 -17.43 -0.67
C GLY A 73 6.01 -16.51 -1.90
N ILE A 74 5.62 -15.24 -1.77
CA ILE A 74 5.75 -14.26 -2.86
C ILE A 74 7.20 -13.76 -2.90
N VAL A 75 7.93 -14.13 -3.95
CA VAL A 75 9.24 -13.56 -4.27
C VAL A 75 9.05 -12.46 -5.29
N LEU A 76 9.22 -11.20 -4.88
CA LEU A 76 9.07 -10.03 -5.75
C LEU A 76 10.23 -9.94 -6.76
N SER A 77 9.93 -9.49 -7.98
CA SER A 77 10.96 -9.08 -8.95
C SER A 77 11.71 -7.84 -8.46
N GLU A 78 12.89 -7.54 -9.00
CA GLU A 78 13.67 -6.36 -8.60
C GLU A 78 12.86 -5.06 -8.70
N GLN A 79 12.11 -4.87 -9.79
CA GLN A 79 11.26 -3.70 -9.96
C GLN A 79 10.13 -3.65 -8.94
N ALA A 80 9.44 -4.77 -8.70
CA ALA A 80 8.37 -4.83 -7.72
C ALA A 80 8.88 -4.64 -6.28
N GLN A 81 10.09 -5.09 -5.95
CA GLN A 81 10.75 -4.80 -4.67
C GLN A 81 11.01 -3.31 -4.50
N LYS A 82 11.53 -2.66 -5.54
CA LYS A 82 11.79 -1.22 -5.53
C LYS A 82 10.50 -0.43 -5.35
N ASP A 83 9.47 -0.73 -6.14
CA ASP A 83 8.18 -0.03 -6.04
C ASP A 83 7.51 -0.27 -4.67
N PHE A 84 7.64 -1.48 -4.12
CA PHE A 84 7.16 -1.77 -2.77
C PHE A 84 7.97 -1.06 -1.68
N SER A 85 9.28 -0.85 -1.88
CA SER A 85 10.11 -0.05 -0.98
C SER A 85 9.64 1.40 -0.95
N ASP A 86 9.27 1.98 -2.09
CA ASP A 86 8.71 3.33 -2.15
C ASP A 86 7.41 3.42 -1.32
N ILE A 87 6.57 2.38 -1.35
CA ILE A 87 5.39 2.29 -0.47
C ILE A 87 5.79 2.14 1.00
N SER A 88 6.82 1.34 1.31
CA SER A 88 7.34 1.19 2.67
C SER A 88 7.79 2.53 3.25
N ASP A 89 8.54 3.33 2.49
CA ASP A 89 9.01 4.65 2.94
C ASP A 89 7.84 5.59 3.22
N LEU A 90 6.84 5.60 2.35
CA LEU A 90 5.62 6.40 2.54
C LEU A 90 4.77 5.90 3.72
N ALA A 91 4.64 4.60 3.92
CA ALA A 91 3.90 3.97 5.01
C ALA A 91 4.57 4.16 6.39
N ASN A 92 5.85 4.55 6.41
CA ASN A 92 6.61 4.90 7.60
C ASN A 92 6.91 6.40 7.70
N ALA A 93 6.37 7.22 6.80
CA ALA A 93 6.58 8.66 6.82
C ALA A 93 6.01 9.29 8.11
N PRO A 94 6.71 10.26 8.73
CA PRO A 94 6.24 10.92 9.96
C PRO A 94 4.85 11.54 9.83
N GLU A 95 4.52 12.07 8.65
CA GLU A 95 3.21 12.68 8.34
C GLU A 95 2.07 11.66 8.47
N LEU A 96 2.33 10.41 8.05
CA LEU A 96 1.38 9.31 8.12
C LEU A 96 1.27 8.79 9.55
N LEU A 97 2.40 8.60 10.24
CA LEU A 97 2.46 8.07 11.60
C LEU A 97 1.85 9.03 12.63
N ARG A 98 1.98 10.35 12.45
CA ARG A 98 1.36 11.34 13.36
C ARG A 98 -0.15 11.20 13.43
N ASP A 99 -0.81 10.91 12.32
CA ASP A 99 -2.26 10.77 12.26
C ASP A 99 -2.75 9.43 12.84
N ILE A 100 -1.91 8.39 12.82
CA ILE A 100 -2.23 7.06 13.39
C ILE A 100 -1.97 7.02 14.90
N HIS A 101 -0.94 7.73 15.37
CA HIS A 101 -0.52 7.74 16.78
C HIS A 101 -1.07 8.93 17.59
N SER A 102 -1.82 9.83 16.96
CA SER A 102 -2.58 10.83 17.71
C SER A 102 -3.66 10.12 18.53
N PRO A 103 -3.81 10.41 19.84
CA PRO A 103 -4.91 9.87 20.61
C PRO A 103 -6.21 10.26 19.91
N ILE A 104 -7.08 9.28 19.67
CA ILE A 104 -8.47 9.58 19.36
C ILE A 104 -8.97 10.31 20.61
N GLY A 105 -9.07 11.63 20.53
CA GLY A 105 -9.63 12.45 21.60
C GLY A 105 -11.05 11.96 21.87
N PHE A 106 -11.23 11.31 23.02
CA PHE A 106 -12.53 11.09 23.62
C PHE A 106 -12.94 12.35 24.39
#